data_AF-A0A2V1BWP7-F1
#
_entry.id   AF-A0A2V1BWP7-F1
#
_cell.length_a   1.000
_cell.length_b   1.000
_cell.length_c   1.000
_cell.angle_alpha   90.00
_cell.angle_beta   90.00
_cell.angle_gamma   90.00
#
_symmetry.space_group_name_H-M   'P 1'
#
loop_
_entity.id
_entity.type
_entity.pdbx_description
1 polymer ?
#
loop_
_entity_poly.entity_id
_entity_poly.type
_entity_poly.pdbx_seq_one_letter_code
_entity_poly.pdbx_strand_id
1 'polypeptide(L)'
;MTLSLHYFENIRHEKFTEFAMLSKNSITALFGYTSFIWDIEPSSKRVVERTGNLVIYREMNDGDHFAATEFPEGLIGDTRELVGIALEKRASRS
;
A
#
# COMPACT_ATOMS: atom_id res chain seq x y z
N MET A 1 0.82 -26.99 10.01
CA MET A 1 0.48 -26.44 8.67
C MET A 1 -0.27 -25.12 8.87
N THR A 2 0.42 -24.07 9.32
CA THR A 2 -0.19 -22.79 9.76
C THR A 2 -0.16 -21.68 8.69
N LEU A 3 0.70 -21.79 7.68
CA LEU A 3 0.93 -20.76 6.65
C LEU A 3 -0.19 -20.60 5.62
N SER A 4 -1.18 -21.50 5.58
CA SER A 4 -2.30 -21.43 4.62
C SER A 4 -3.59 -20.92 5.24
N LEU A 5 -3.58 -20.57 6.52
CA LEU A 5 -4.79 -20.21 7.26
C LEU A 5 -5.48 -18.95 6.71
N HIS A 6 -4.68 -18.02 6.17
CA HIS A 6 -5.15 -16.76 5.58
C HIS A 6 -6.08 -16.99 4.38
N TYR A 7 -5.96 -18.12 3.67
CA TYR A 7 -6.88 -18.46 2.58
C TYR A 7 -8.27 -18.85 3.05
N PHE A 8 -8.42 -19.23 4.33
CA PHE A 8 -9.70 -19.63 4.93
C PHE A 8 -10.28 -18.56 5.85
N GLU A 9 -9.42 -17.85 6.60
CA GLU A 9 -9.85 -16.87 7.61
C GLU A 9 -9.92 -15.44 7.09
N ASN A 10 -9.15 -15.11 6.04
CA ASN A 10 -9.19 -13.77 5.48
C ASN A 10 -10.41 -13.58 4.58
N ILE A 11 -10.67 -12.33 4.24
CA ILE A 11 -11.70 -11.96 3.28
C ILE A 11 -11.38 -12.61 1.94
N ARG A 12 -12.39 -13.23 1.35
CA ARG A 12 -12.28 -13.80 0.02
C ARG A 12 -11.85 -12.72 -0.97
N HIS A 13 -10.90 -13.07 -1.83
CA HIS A 13 -10.29 -12.14 -2.78
C HIS A 13 -11.32 -11.35 -3.59
N GLU A 14 -12.39 -12.00 -4.07
CA GLU A 14 -13.42 -11.31 -4.86
C GLU A 14 -14.22 -10.23 -4.08
N LYS A 15 -14.11 -10.21 -2.75
CA LYS A 15 -14.74 -9.21 -1.86
C LYS A 15 -13.75 -8.17 -1.35
N PHE A 16 -12.47 -8.26 -1.71
CA PHE A 16 -11.43 -7.39 -1.18
C PHE A 16 -11.70 -5.91 -1.52
N THR A 17 -12.05 -5.62 -2.77
CA THR A 17 -12.38 -4.26 -3.22
C THR A 17 -13.56 -3.68 -2.45
N GLU A 18 -14.63 -4.43 -2.23
CA GLU A 18 -15.77 -3.97 -1.43
C GLU A 18 -15.33 -3.66 0.00
N PHE A 19 -14.57 -4.58 0.61
CA PHE A 19 -14.07 -4.41 1.97
C PHE A 19 -13.18 -3.18 2.13
N ALA A 20 -12.20 -2.98 1.23
CA ALA A 20 -11.27 -1.85 1.30
C ALA A 20 -11.96 -0.49 1.12
N MET A 21 -13.14 -0.48 0.48
CA MET A 21 -13.90 0.74 0.18
C MET A 21 -14.93 1.10 1.26
N LEU A 22 -15.12 0.26 2.28
CA LEU A 22 -15.98 0.59 3.42
C LEU A 22 -15.37 1.74 4.23
N SER A 23 -16.17 2.76 4.53
CA SER A 23 -15.71 3.94 5.30
C SER A 23 -15.04 3.58 6.63
N LYS A 24 -15.56 2.56 7.32
CA LYS A 24 -15.00 2.03 8.58
C LYS A 24 -13.60 1.43 8.44
N ASN A 25 -13.22 1.03 7.23
CA ASN A 25 -11.91 0.43 6.92
C ASN A 25 -10.95 1.43 6.28
N SER A 26 -11.36 2.70 6.14
CA SER A 26 -10.52 3.72 5.53
C SER A 26 -9.23 3.92 6.32
N ILE A 27 -8.11 3.99 5.61
CA ILE A 27 -6.77 4.16 6.19
C ILE A 27 -6.65 5.60 6.69
N THR A 28 -6.78 5.79 8.00
CA THR A 28 -6.68 7.10 8.66
C THR A 28 -5.24 7.55 8.87
N ALA A 29 -4.31 6.60 8.98
CA ALA A 29 -2.88 6.86 9.02
C ALA A 29 -2.38 7.38 7.65
N LEU A 30 -1.28 8.14 7.67
CA LEU A 30 -0.58 8.51 6.44
C LEU A 30 -0.04 7.23 5.81
N PHE A 31 -0.31 7.00 4.53
CA PHE A 31 0.23 5.84 3.83
C PHE A 31 0.76 6.20 2.45
N GLY A 32 1.73 5.41 1.99
CA GLY A 32 2.26 5.44 0.64
C GLY A 32 1.90 4.17 -0.11
N TYR A 33 1.83 4.25 -1.44
CA TYR A 33 1.55 3.11 -2.30
C TYR A 33 2.42 3.17 -3.57
N THR A 34 3.10 2.06 -3.87
CA THR A 34 3.88 1.90 -5.10
C THR A 34 3.24 0.78 -5.92
N SER A 35 2.75 1.11 -7.11
CA SER A 35 2.10 0.20 -8.04
C SER A 35 3.13 -0.39 -8.99
N PHE A 36 3.34 -1.71 -8.93
CA PHE A 36 4.23 -2.43 -9.84
C PHE A 36 3.42 -3.09 -10.95
N ILE A 37 3.76 -2.83 -12.20
CA ILE A 37 2.94 -3.27 -13.35
C ILE A 37 2.75 -4.79 -13.44
N TRP A 38 3.71 -5.57 -12.92
CA TRP A 38 3.68 -7.02 -12.98
C TRP A 38 3.03 -7.69 -11.77
N ASP A 39 2.75 -6.93 -10.69
CA ASP A 39 2.11 -7.46 -9.47
C ASP A 39 0.76 -8.12 -9.80
N ILE A 40 0.26 -8.94 -8.88
CA ILE A 40 -0.98 -9.69 -9.05
C ILE A 40 -2.17 -8.74 -9.30
N GLU A 41 -2.16 -7.56 -8.66
CA GLU A 41 -3.20 -6.54 -8.82
C GLU A 41 -2.65 -5.09 -8.75
N PRO A 42 -1.98 -4.59 -9.80
CA PRO A 42 -1.59 -3.19 -9.88
C PRO A 42 -2.82 -2.28 -9.79
N SER A 43 -2.73 -1.23 -8.96
CA SER A 43 -3.83 -0.31 -8.74
C SER A 43 -3.47 1.13 -9.12
N SER A 44 -4.36 1.75 -9.90
CA SER A 44 -4.22 3.16 -10.28
C SER A 44 -4.35 4.11 -9.08
N LYS A 45 -3.70 5.27 -9.15
CA LYS A 45 -3.77 6.33 -8.13
C LYS A 45 -5.20 6.63 -7.70
N ARG A 46 -6.11 6.78 -8.67
CA ARG A 46 -7.53 7.11 -8.44
C ARG A 46 -8.24 6.06 -7.57
N VAL A 47 -7.88 4.79 -7.69
CA VAL A 47 -8.49 3.72 -6.89
C VAL A 47 -7.91 3.76 -5.48
N VAL A 48 -6.59 3.85 -5.37
CA VAL A 48 -5.87 3.83 -4.08
C VAL A 48 -6.22 5.06 -3.23
N GLU A 49 -6.31 6.26 -3.80
CA GLU A 49 -6.66 7.48 -3.07
C GLU A 49 -8.03 7.41 -2.38
N ARG A 50 -8.93 6.54 -2.85
CA ARG A 50 -10.26 6.36 -2.25
C ARG A 50 -10.24 5.51 -0.99
N THR A 51 -9.13 4.82 -0.69
CA THR A 51 -9.02 3.95 0.49
C THR A 51 -8.55 4.70 1.73
N GLY A 52 -8.03 5.93 1.61
CA GLY A 52 -7.71 6.75 2.79
C GLY A 52 -6.73 7.88 2.51
N ASN A 53 -5.90 8.17 3.53
CA ASN A 53 -4.98 9.29 3.56
C ASN A 53 -3.65 9.00 2.82
N LEU A 54 -3.74 8.86 1.49
CA LEU A 54 -2.60 8.63 0.61
C LEU A 54 -1.73 9.88 0.50
N VAL A 55 -0.45 9.76 0.83
CA VAL A 55 0.53 10.86 0.74
C VAL A 55 1.61 10.65 -0.30
N ILE A 56 1.86 9.40 -0.70
CA ILE A 56 2.84 9.04 -1.74
C ILE A 56 2.19 8.04 -2.67
N TYR A 57 2.28 8.28 -3.97
CA TYR A 57 1.89 7.32 -5.01
C TYR A 57 2.96 7.24 -6.07
N ARG A 58 3.34 6.02 -6.48
CA ARG A 58 4.27 5.77 -7.58
C ARG A 58 3.77 4.65 -8.48
N GLU A 59 4.14 4.70 -9.74
CA GLU A 59 4.00 3.62 -10.70
C GLU A 59 5.40 3.21 -11.16
N MET A 60 5.66 1.90 -11.14
CA MET A 60 6.93 1.32 -11.53
C MET A 60 6.69 0.31 -12.65
N ASN A 61 7.51 0.42 -13.69
CA ASN A 61 7.50 -0.50 -14.83
C ASN A 61 8.43 -1.69 -14.63
N ASP A 62 9.36 -1.59 -13.67
CA ASP A 62 10.37 -2.59 -13.34
C ASP A 62 10.11 -3.12 -11.92
N GLY A 63 9.67 -4.37 -11.82
CA GLY A 63 9.31 -5.05 -10.56
C GLY A 63 7.91 -5.67 -10.57
N ASP A 64 7.70 -6.63 -9.67
CA ASP A 64 6.52 -7.49 -9.54
C ASP A 64 6.15 -7.65 -8.03
N HIS A 65 5.40 -8.69 -7.72
CA HIS A 65 4.85 -9.09 -6.43
C HIS A 65 5.92 -9.21 -5.34
N PHE A 66 7.17 -9.58 -5.69
CA PHE A 66 8.29 -9.64 -4.75
C PHE A 66 9.15 -8.37 -4.79
N ALA A 67 8.49 -7.20 -4.82
CA ALA A 67 9.12 -5.87 -4.93
C ALA A 67 10.32 -5.64 -4.00
N ALA A 68 10.32 -6.17 -2.78
CA ALA A 68 11.46 -6.02 -1.87
C ALA A 68 12.71 -6.78 -2.33
N THR A 69 12.55 -7.90 -3.04
CA THR A 69 13.64 -8.69 -3.60
C THR A 69 14.07 -8.16 -4.96
N GLU A 70 13.11 -7.67 -5.75
CA GLU A 70 13.33 -7.26 -7.14
C GLU A 70 13.74 -5.79 -7.29
N PHE A 71 13.22 -4.93 -6.41
CA PHE A 71 13.47 -3.49 -6.41
C PHE A 71 13.76 -2.94 -5.00
N PRO A 72 14.76 -3.51 -4.28
CA PRO A 72 15.03 -3.18 -2.88
C PRO A 72 15.32 -1.69 -2.66
N GLU A 73 16.10 -1.09 -3.55
CA GLU A 73 16.61 0.28 -3.34
C GLU A 73 15.55 1.35 -3.55
N GLY A 74 14.62 1.14 -4.49
CA GLY A 74 13.48 2.03 -4.62
C GLY A 74 12.49 1.84 -3.48
N LEU A 75 12.22 0.60 -3.06
CA LEU A 75 11.28 0.33 -1.97
C LEU A 75 11.76 0.94 -0.64
N ILE A 76 13.05 0.86 -0.33
CA ILE A 76 13.60 1.52 0.87
C ILE A 76 13.60 3.04 0.73
N GLY A 77 13.80 3.58 -0.48
CA GLY A 77 13.66 4.99 -0.79
C GLY A 77 12.26 5.51 -0.47
N ASP A 78 11.24 4.83 -1.00
CA ASP A 78 9.82 5.14 -0.77
C ASP A 78 9.47 5.07 0.72
N THR A 79 9.99 4.07 1.42
CA THR A 79 9.80 3.92 2.87
C THR A 79 10.40 5.09 3.64
N ARG A 80 11.63 5.51 3.31
CA ARG A 80 12.30 6.66 3.95
C ARG A 80 11.54 7.96 3.72
N GLU A 81 11.03 8.18 2.52
CA GLU A 81 10.22 9.35 2.20
C GLU A 81 8.93 9.40 3.02
N LEU A 82 8.20 8.27 3.11
CA LEU A 82 6.97 8.18 3.92
C LEU A 82 7.24 8.53 5.39
N VAL A 83 8.33 7.99 5.95
CA VAL A 83 8.75 8.28 7.32
C VAL A 83 9.10 9.76 7.47
N GLY A 84 9.81 10.36 6.52
CA GLY A 84 10.12 11.79 6.49
C GLY A 84 8.86 12.65 6.60
N ILE A 85 7.88 12.42 5.72
CA ILE A 85 6.59 13.13 5.73
C ILE A 85 5.87 12.97 7.08
N ALA A 86 5.88 11.75 7.64
CA ALA A 86 5.23 11.48 8.92
C ALA A 86 5.90 12.24 10.09
N LEU A 87 7.23 12.32 10.10
CA LEU A 87 8.00 13.06 11.10
C LEU A 87 7.76 14.57 11.00
N GLU A 88 7.74 15.12 9.79
CA GLU A 88 7.45 16.54 9.55
C GLU A 88 6.05 16.92 10.03
N LYS A 89 5.02 16.13 9.66
CA LYS A 89 3.64 16.35 10.12
C LYS A 89 3.49 16.21 11.62
N ARG A 90 4.34 15.40 12.28
CA ARG A 90 4.35 15.29 13.74
C ARG A 90 4.97 16.54 14.36
N ALA A 91 6.08 17.03 13.81
CA ALA A 91 6.75 18.24 14.27
C ALA A 91 5.86 19.48 14.13
N SER A 92 5.09 19.59 13.05
CA SER A 92 4.18 20.73 12.82
C SER A 92 2.94 20.74 13.73
N ARG A 93 2.70 19.68 14.52
CA ARG A 93 1.60 19.56 15.48
C ARG A 93 2.03 19.78 16.93
N SER A 94 3.34 19.92 17.17
CA SER A 94 3.93 20.25 18.47
C SER A 94 4.13 21.76 18.60
#